data_AF-A0A1F5VIV1-F1
#
_entry.id   AF-A0A1F5VIV1-F1
#
_cell.length_a   1.000
_cell.length_b   1.000
_cell.length_c   1.000
_cell.angle_alpha   90.00
_cell.angle_beta   90.00
_cell.angle_gamma   90.00
#
_symmetry.space_group_name_H-M   'P 1'
#
loop_
_entity.id
_entity.type
_entity.pdbx_description
1 polymer ?
#
loop_
_entity_poly.entity_id
_entity_poly.type
_entity_poly.pdbx_seq_one_letter_code
_entity_poly.pdbx_strand_id
1 'polypeptide(L)'
;MQIAQAKTVGEIISVVETSILVPIISLLSAAAALLFLWGVVEFIAGAASEEARTTGKRHMIWGILGLVIIGGAWAIIAVLKNFFANIL
;
A
#
# COMPACT_ATOMS: atom_id res chain seq x y z
N MET A 1 8.28 4.16 39.97
CA MET A 1 9.53 3.52 39.49
C MET A 1 9.11 2.54 38.40
N GLN A 2 9.27 2.89 37.12
CA GLN A 2 9.06 1.95 36.02
C GLN A 2 10.27 1.02 35.99
N ILE A 3 10.12 -0.17 36.56
CA ILE A 3 10.99 -1.30 36.24
C ILE A 3 10.92 -1.51 34.74
N ALA A 4 12.08 -1.52 34.06
CA ALA A 4 12.21 -1.74 32.63
C ALA A 4 11.60 -3.11 32.27
N GLN A 5 10.33 -3.11 31.87
CA GLN A 5 9.68 -4.29 31.30
C GLN A 5 10.33 -4.54 29.93
N ALA A 6 10.77 -5.77 29.69
CA ALA A 6 11.19 -6.16 28.34
C ALA A 6 9.99 -5.99 27.40
N LYS A 7 10.22 -5.39 26.22
CA LYS A 7 9.17 -5.26 25.21
C LYS A 7 8.64 -6.65 24.85
N THR A 8 7.34 -6.82 24.89
CA THR A 8 6.66 -8.02 24.42
C THR A 8 6.78 -8.13 22.90
N VAL A 9 6.60 -9.34 22.36
CA VAL A 9 6.57 -9.55 20.91
C VAL A 9 5.48 -8.71 20.24
N GLY A 10 4.31 -8.55 20.88
CA GLY A 10 3.23 -7.70 20.38
C GLY A 10 3.63 -6.22 20.28
N GLU A 11 4.38 -5.69 21.25
CA GLU A 11 4.88 -4.32 21.18
C GLU A 11 5.92 -4.13 20.07
N ILE A 12 6.77 -5.13 19.82
CA ILE A 12 7.73 -5.09 18.70
C ILE A 12 6.99 -5.07 17.36
N ILE A 13 6.00 -5.96 17.18
CA ILE A 13 5.17 -6.00 15.97
C ILE A 13 4.45 -4.67 15.76
N SER A 14 3.87 -4.10 16.82
CA SER A 14 3.18 -2.82 16.74
C SER A 14 4.11 -1.68 16.33
N VAL A 15 5.34 -1.63 16.82
CA VAL A 15 6.31 -0.59 16.42
C VAL A 15 6.69 -0.74 14.95
N VAL A 16 6.98 -1.96 14.49
CA VAL A 16 7.32 -2.20 13.07
C VAL A 16 6.14 -1.85 12.15
N GLU A 17 4.92 -2.26 12.52
CA GLU A 17 3.71 -1.93 11.76
C GLU A 17 3.53 -0.41 11.65
N THR A 18 3.48 0.29 12.78
CA THR A 18 3.13 1.71 12.82
C THR A 18 4.24 2.65 12.34
N SER A 19 5.50 2.29 12.58
CA SER A 19 6.64 3.17 12.30
C SER A 19 7.28 2.91 10.94
N ILE A 20 7.05 1.73 10.35
CA ILE A 20 7.71 1.32 9.10
C ILE A 20 6.66 0.94 8.04
N LEU A 21 5.83 -0.06 8.31
CA LEU A 21 4.93 -0.61 7.29
C LEU A 21 3.83 0.38 6.89
N VAL A 22 3.13 0.98 7.87
CA VAL A 22 2.03 1.91 7.61
C VAL A 22 2.49 3.15 6.83
N PRO A 23 3.60 3.84 7.19
CA PRO A 23 4.10 4.95 6.40
C PRO A 23 4.47 4.57 4.96
N ILE A 24 5.16 3.44 4.77
CA ILE A 24 5.55 2.96 3.43
C ILE A 24 4.31 2.64 2.60
N ILE A 25 3.37 1.88 3.17
CA ILE A 25 2.12 1.52 2.48
C ILE A 25 1.32 2.77 2.14
N SER A 26 1.23 3.75 3.05
CA SER A 26 0.51 5.00 2.81
C SER A 26 1.14 5.80 1.66
N LEU A 27 2.48 5.90 1.63
CA LEU A 27 3.21 6.57 0.56
C LEU A 27 3.00 5.86 -0.79
N LEU A 28 3.13 4.53 -0.83
CA LEU A 28 2.92 3.74 -2.04
C LEU A 28 1.46 3.83 -2.52
N SER A 29 0.50 3.89 -1.59
CA SER A 29 -0.92 4.07 -1.92
C SER A 29 -1.18 5.40 -2.59
N ALA A 30 -0.61 6.49 -2.05
CA ALA A 30 -0.69 7.80 -2.66
C ALA A 30 -0.06 7.80 -4.06
N ALA A 31 1.14 7.22 -4.22
CA ALA A 31 1.81 7.12 -5.51
C ALA A 31 1.00 6.30 -6.54
N ALA A 32 0.46 5.14 -6.15
CA ALA A 32 -0.35 4.31 -7.02
C ALA A 32 -1.66 5.00 -7.43
N ALA A 33 -2.32 5.68 -6.49
CA ALA A 33 -3.52 6.47 -6.78
C ALA A 33 -3.22 7.65 -7.72
N LEU A 34 -2.11 8.36 -7.50
CA LEU A 34 -1.68 9.45 -8.39
C LEU A 34 -1.37 8.94 -9.80
N LEU A 35 -0.68 7.80 -9.93
CA LEU A 35 -0.40 7.20 -11.23
C LEU A 35 -1.68 6.75 -11.95
N PHE A 36 -2.63 6.19 -11.21
CA PHE A 36 -3.95 5.84 -11.75
C PHE A 36 -4.70 7.07 -12.26
N LEU A 37 -4.81 8.11 -11.43
CA LEU A 37 -5.48 9.37 -11.78
C LEU A 37 -4.80 10.06 -12.96
N TRP A 38 -3.46 10.05 -13.01
CA TRP A 38 -2.70 10.55 -14.14
C TRP A 38 -3.07 9.81 -15.43
N GLY A 39 -3.15 8.47 -15.37
CA GLY A 39 -3.60 7.66 -16.49
C GLY A 39 -5.02 7.97 -16.94
N VAL A 40 -5.94 8.27 -16.02
CA VAL A 40 -7.31 8.71 -16.34
C VAL A 40 -7.29 10.05 -17.07
N VAL A 41 -6.55 11.03 -16.57
CA VAL A 41 -6.42 12.36 -17.18
C VAL A 41 -5.85 12.23 -18.60
N GLU A 42 -4.77 11.47 -18.77
CA GLU A 42 -4.13 11.25 -20.07
C GLU A 42 -5.04 10.50 -21.05
N PHE A 43 -5.78 9.51 -20.56
CA PHE A 43 -6.74 8.76 -21.37
C PHE A 43 -7.87 9.65 -21.91
N ILE A 44 -8.38 10.58 -21.10
CA ILE A 44 -9.46 11.51 -21.47
C ILE A 44 -8.91 12.63 -22.37
N ALA A 45 -7.83 13.29 -21.96
CA ALA A 45 -7.24 14.41 -22.71
C ALA A 45 -6.69 13.96 -24.07
N GLY A 46 -6.15 12.73 -24.15
CA GLY A 46 -5.63 12.11 -25.36
C GLY A 46 -6.67 11.40 -26.22
N ALA A 47 -7.99 11.58 -25.98
CA ALA A 47 -9.03 10.75 -26.61
C ALA A 47 -9.03 10.76 -28.15
N ALA A 48 -8.51 11.81 -28.78
CA ALA A 48 -8.39 11.93 -30.24
C ALA A 48 -7.17 11.19 -30.83
N SER A 49 -6.24 10.72 -30.00
CA SER A 49 -5.04 9.97 -30.39
C SER A 49 -5.07 8.57 -29.78
N GLU A 50 -5.00 7.55 -30.63
CA GLU A 50 -4.97 6.16 -30.17
C GLU A 50 -3.71 5.86 -29.32
N GLU A 51 -2.59 6.49 -29.65
CA GLU A 51 -1.34 6.37 -28.90
C GLU A 51 -1.47 6.95 -27.49
N ALA A 52 -1.96 8.20 -27.36
CA ALA A 52 -2.15 8.85 -26.08
C ALA A 52 -3.16 8.09 -25.20
N ARG A 53 -4.25 7.61 -25.83
CA ARG A 53 -5.25 6.76 -25.18
C ARG A 53 -4.64 5.45 -24.66
N THR A 54 -3.75 4.83 -25.42
CA THR A 54 -3.07 3.58 -25.02
C THR A 54 -2.10 3.82 -23.86
N THR A 55 -1.40 4.95 -23.86
CA THR A 55 -0.53 5.33 -22.74
C THR A 55 -1.32 5.62 -21.47
N GLY A 56 -2.41 6.37 -21.53
CA GLY A 56 -3.30 6.58 -20.39
C GLY A 56 -3.82 5.26 -19.80
N LYS A 57 -4.25 4.31 -20.65
CA LYS A 57 -4.64 2.96 -20.21
C LYS A 57 -3.51 2.24 -19.46
N ARG A 58 -2.28 2.31 -19.97
CA ARG A 58 -1.13 1.68 -19.34
C ARG A 58 -0.86 2.26 -17.94
N HIS A 59 -0.93 3.58 -17.78
CA HIS A 59 -0.79 4.21 -16.46
C HIS A 59 -1.92 3.84 -15.50
N MET A 60 -3.17 3.76 -15.98
CA MET A 60 -4.28 3.25 -15.17
C MET A 60 -4.02 1.81 -14.67
N ILE A 61 -3.58 0.91 -15.56
CA ILE A 61 -3.30 -0.48 -15.21
C ILE A 61 -2.16 -0.57 -14.18
N TRP A 62 -1.08 0.18 -14.34
CA TRP A 62 0.01 0.20 -13.36
C TRP A 62 -0.44 0.72 -12.00
N GLY A 63 -1.28 1.77 -11.96
CA GLY A 63 -1.87 2.26 -10.73
C GLY A 63 -2.76 1.20 -10.04
N ILE A 64 -3.63 0.53 -10.80
CA ILE A 64 -4.48 -0.55 -10.27
C ILE A 64 -3.65 -1.71 -9.73
N LEU A 65 -2.64 -2.17 -10.47
CA LEU A 65 -1.74 -3.24 -10.01
C LEU A 65 -1.03 -2.85 -8.71
N GLY A 66 -0.58 -1.60 -8.59
CA GLY A 66 -0.01 -1.06 -7.36
C GLY A 66 -0.99 -1.15 -6.18
N LEU A 67 -2.24 -0.72 -6.39
CA LEU A 67 -3.28 -0.79 -5.36
C LEU A 67 -3.63 -2.23 -4.95
N VAL A 68 -3.64 -3.18 -5.89
CA VAL A 68 -3.86 -4.61 -5.60
C VAL A 68 -2.73 -5.17 -4.72
N ILE A 69 -1.47 -4.85 -5.03
CA ILE A 69 -0.31 -5.28 -4.22
C ILE A 69 -0.41 -4.71 -2.79
N ILE A 70 -0.82 -3.45 -2.66
CA ILE A 70 -1.05 -2.80 -1.37
C ILE A 70 -2.16 -3.52 -0.58
N GLY A 71 -3.26 -3.88 -1.24
CA GLY A 71 -4.31 -4.69 -0.63
C GLY A 71 -3.76 -6.03 -0.11
N GLY A 72 -2.89 -6.67 -0.88
CA GLY A 72 -2.15 -7.86 -0.47
C GLY A 72 -1.26 -7.63 0.76
N ALA A 73 -0.57 -6.50 0.85
CA ALA A 73 0.25 -6.15 2.02
C ALA A 73 -0.59 -6.04 3.30
N TRP A 74 -1.75 -5.38 3.24
CA TRP A 74 -2.68 -5.32 4.38
C TRP A 74 -3.20 -6.70 4.81
N ALA A 75 -3.51 -7.56 3.84
CA ALA A 75 -3.92 -8.94 4.13
C ALA A 75 -2.82 -9.72 4.86
N ILE A 76 -1.56 -9.58 4.42
CA ILE A 76 -0.41 -10.23 5.07
C ILE A 76 -0.24 -9.72 6.51
N ILE A 77 -0.32 -8.40 6.73
CA ILE A 77 -0.25 -7.81 8.08
C ILE A 77 -1.34 -8.41 8.99
N ALA A 78 -2.57 -8.50 8.50
CA ALA A 78 -3.68 -9.08 9.26
C ALA A 78 -3.43 -10.54 9.65
N VAL A 79 -2.96 -11.38 8.71
CA VAL A 79 -2.63 -12.78 8.96
C VAL A 79 -1.52 -12.92 10.01
N LEU A 80 -0.44 -12.14 9.88
CA LEU A 80 0.68 -12.19 10.82
C LEU A 80 0.25 -11.77 12.23
N LYS A 81 -0.53 -10.68 12.35
CA LYS A 81 -1.05 -10.22 13.65
C LYS A 81 -1.91 -11.28 14.32
N ASN A 82 -2.81 -11.91 13.57
CA ASN A 82 -3.66 -12.98 14.09
C ASN A 82 -2.83 -14.19 14.52
N PHE A 83 -1.83 -14.58 13.74
CA PHE A 83 -0.94 -15.70 14.09
C PHE A 83 -0.22 -15.47 15.42
N PHE A 84 0.43 -14.32 15.60
CA PHE A 84 1.15 -14.02 16.84
C PHE A 84 0.24 -13.79 18.04
N ALA A 85 -0.97 -13.23 17.83
CA ALA A 85 -1.95 -13.05 18.90
C ALA A 85 -2.55 -14.38 19.41
N ASN A 86 -2.58 -15.42 18.59
CA ASN A 86 -3.14 -16.72 18.97
C ASN A 86 -2.12 -17.63 19.67
N ILE A 87 -0.81 -17.38 19.52
CA ILE A 87 0.26 -18.24 20.04
C ILE A 87 0.93 -17.70 21.30
N LEU A 88 0.72 -16.42 21.62
CA LEU A 88 1.22 -15.73 22.81
C LEU A 88 0.08 -15.44 23.78
#